data_AF-A0A7S3K028-F1
#
_entry.id   AF-A0A7S3K028-F1
#
_cell.length_a   1.000
_cell.length_b   1.000
_cell.length_c   1.000
_cell.angle_alpha   90.00
_cell.angle_beta   90.00
_cell.angle_gamma   90.00
#
_symmetry.space_group_name_H-M   'P 1'
#
loop_
_entity.id
_entity.type
_entity.pdbx_description
1 polymer ?
#
loop_
_entity_poly.entity_id
_entity_poly.type
_entity_poly.pdbx_seq_one_letter_code
_entity_poly.pdbx_strand_id
1 'polypeptide(L)'
;MRGRISHRQQRGRSPQHHRGRSRGGNYPSKSSEAPRAQQIAWSKQMTSQDATVNSVLSLFAAHGQRFEARNVATTAHRVAKIGRKQSHRLKQDNRINALATACLNSVKDFESQHLANVAWAFAIIGIEAPVLFNAIAD
;
A
#
# COMPACT_ATOMS: atom_id res chain seq x y z
N MET A 1 28.34 15.30 58.92
CA MET A 1 27.82 16.51 58.26
C MET A 1 27.02 16.11 57.02
N ARG A 2 25.73 16.48 57.00
CA ARG A 2 24.76 16.64 55.88
C ARG A 2 24.96 15.86 54.57
N GLY A 3 23.96 15.02 54.24
CA GLY A 3 23.68 14.52 52.90
C GLY A 3 22.18 14.22 52.74
N ARG A 4 21.45 15.13 52.10
CA ARG A 4 19.99 15.18 51.92
C ARG A 4 19.48 14.23 50.82
N ILE A 5 18.28 13.67 51.06
CA ILE A 5 17.12 13.61 50.16
C ILE A 5 17.30 12.94 48.78
N SER A 6 16.65 11.78 48.58
CA SER A 6 15.48 11.64 47.70
C SER A 6 15.11 10.18 47.47
N HIS A 7 14.01 9.75 48.10
CA HIS A 7 13.22 8.62 47.63
C HIS A 7 12.74 8.90 46.20
N ARG A 8 13.28 8.19 45.21
CA ARG A 8 12.74 8.17 43.86
C ARG A 8 11.93 6.90 43.64
N GLN A 9 10.63 7.04 43.86
CA GLN A 9 9.59 6.10 43.48
C GLN A 9 9.55 5.99 41.95
N GLN A 10 10.11 4.92 41.38
CA GLN A 10 9.85 4.59 39.97
C GLN A 10 8.47 3.96 39.87
N ARG A 11 7.47 4.79 39.59
CA ARG A 11 6.14 4.36 39.17
C ARG A 11 6.21 3.69 37.81
N GLY A 12 5.49 2.59 37.68
CA GLY A 12 5.48 1.70 36.54
C GLY A 12 5.24 2.40 35.20
N ARG A 13 6.05 2.02 34.21
CA ARG A 13 5.70 2.20 32.80
C ARG A 13 4.85 1.02 32.39
N SER A 14 3.56 1.25 32.26
CA SER A 14 2.63 0.33 31.60
C SER A 14 3.18 -0.06 30.23
N PRO A 15 3.25 -1.34 29.88
CA PRO A 15 3.49 -1.76 28.51
C PRO A 15 2.27 -1.35 27.70
N GLN A 16 2.41 -0.40 26.77
CA GLN A 16 1.39 -0.23 25.75
C GLN A 16 1.42 -1.46 24.86
N HIS A 17 0.53 -2.40 25.19
CA HIS A 17 0.18 -3.54 24.39
C HIS A 17 -0.06 -3.12 22.94
N HIS A 18 0.58 -3.88 22.06
CA HIS A 18 0.36 -4.01 20.63
C HIS A 18 -0.92 -3.33 20.11
N ARG A 19 -0.76 -2.29 19.29
CA ARG A 19 -1.82 -1.84 18.39
C ARG A 19 -2.26 -3.04 17.55
N GLY A 20 -3.51 -3.42 17.77
CA GLY A 20 -4.15 -4.60 17.21
C GLY A 20 -3.93 -4.68 15.71
N ARG A 21 -3.26 -5.75 15.30
CA ARG A 21 -3.35 -6.28 13.95
C ARG A 21 -4.72 -6.98 13.85
N SER A 22 -5.80 -6.19 13.77
CA SER A 22 -7.14 -6.70 13.50
C SER A 22 -7.15 -7.21 12.05
N ARG A 23 -7.03 -8.52 11.87
CA ARG A 23 -8.06 -9.57 11.92
C ARG A 23 -8.82 -9.63 10.60
N GLY A 24 -8.75 -10.82 10.01
CA GLY A 24 -9.13 -11.12 8.64
C GLY A 24 -10.53 -10.62 8.32
N GLY A 25 -10.61 -9.81 7.26
CA GLY A 25 -11.81 -9.71 6.46
C GLY A 25 -12.00 -11.04 5.75
N ASN A 26 -13.12 -11.68 6.02
CA ASN A 26 -13.64 -12.82 5.29
C ASN A 26 -13.99 -12.33 3.87
N TYR A 27 -13.08 -12.55 2.90
CA TYR A 27 -13.32 -12.20 1.50
C TYR A 27 -13.73 -13.47 0.73
N PRO A 28 -14.79 -13.38 -0.11
CA PRO A 28 -15.20 -14.49 -0.96
C PRO A 28 -14.06 -14.83 -1.92
N SER A 29 -13.76 -16.12 -2.05
CA SER A 29 -12.73 -16.63 -2.96
C SER A 29 -13.09 -16.26 -4.41
N LYS A 30 -12.48 -15.19 -4.93
CA LYS A 30 -12.38 -14.99 -6.37
C LYS A 30 -11.42 -16.08 -6.88
N SER A 31 -11.95 -17.06 -7.60
CA SER A 31 -11.22 -18.24 -8.09
C SER A 31 -9.99 -17.93 -8.95
N SER A 32 -9.78 -16.68 -9.35
CA SER A 32 -8.61 -16.17 -10.08
C SER A 32 -7.48 -15.62 -9.21
N GLU A 33 -7.73 -15.30 -7.93
CA GLU A 33 -6.72 -14.71 -7.06
C GLU A 33 -5.68 -15.72 -6.59
N ALA A 34 -4.43 -15.29 -6.42
CA ALA A 34 -3.39 -16.16 -5.89
C ALA A 34 -3.63 -16.48 -4.39
N PRO A 35 -3.17 -17.64 -3.90
CA PRO A 35 -3.26 -18.00 -2.48
C PRO A 35 -2.67 -16.93 -1.56
N ARG A 36 -3.19 -16.84 -0.33
CA ARG A 36 -2.81 -15.80 0.64
C ARG A 36 -1.29 -15.69 0.87
N ALA A 37 -0.60 -16.84 0.92
CA ALA A 37 0.86 -16.87 1.07
C ALA A 37 1.57 -16.10 -0.07
N GLN A 38 1.07 -16.25 -1.30
CA GLN A 38 1.60 -15.55 -2.47
C GLN A 38 1.30 -14.05 -2.42
N GLN A 39 0.10 -13.66 -1.97
CA GLN A 39 -0.25 -12.25 -1.77
C GLN A 39 0.71 -11.56 -0.78
N ILE A 40 1.04 -12.25 0.32
CA ILE A 40 1.99 -11.75 1.34
C ILE A 40 3.40 -11.65 0.76
N ALA A 41 3.84 -12.66 0.00
CA ALA A 41 5.16 -12.68 -0.62
C ALA A 41 5.33 -11.49 -1.58
N TRP A 42 4.37 -11.24 -2.46
CA TRP A 42 4.41 -10.10 -3.38
C TRP A 42 4.35 -8.75 -2.65
N SER A 43 3.51 -8.62 -1.62
CA SER A 43 3.47 -7.41 -0.78
C SER A 43 4.84 -7.10 -0.16
N LYS A 44 5.53 -8.14 0.34
CA LYS A 44 6.88 -8.02 0.91
C LYS A 44 7.90 -7.61 -0.15
N GLN A 45 7.85 -8.17 -1.36
CA GLN A 45 8.75 -7.81 -2.45
C GLN A 45 8.57 -6.35 -2.88
N MET A 46 7.32 -5.89 -3.02
CA MET A 46 7.04 -4.49 -3.37
C MET A 46 7.54 -3.52 -2.29
N THR A 47 7.35 -3.87 -1.02
CA THR A 47 7.66 -2.99 0.11
C THR A 47 9.11 -3.13 0.62
N SER A 48 9.93 -3.95 -0.04
CA SER A 48 11.34 -4.15 0.31
C SER A 48 12.15 -2.86 0.20
N GLN A 49 13.23 -2.76 0.97
CA GLN A 49 14.09 -1.57 1.01
C GLN A 49 14.79 -1.28 -0.32
N ASP A 50 15.16 -2.34 -1.04
CA ASP A 50 15.81 -2.35 -2.36
C ASP A 50 14.81 -2.28 -3.53
N ALA A 51 13.51 -2.19 -3.25
CA ALA A 51 12.50 -2.10 -4.30
C ALA A 51 12.69 -0.83 -5.15
N THR A 52 12.70 -1.00 -6.46
CA THR A 52 12.74 0.09 -7.44
C THR A 52 11.40 0.22 -8.13
N VAL A 53 11.14 1.35 -8.79
CA VAL A 53 9.95 1.51 -9.63
C VAL A 53 9.84 0.38 -10.65
N ASN A 54 10.95 0.03 -11.32
CA ASN A 54 10.94 -1.00 -12.34
C ASN A 54 10.65 -2.40 -11.75
N SER A 55 11.26 -2.76 -10.61
CA SER A 55 10.99 -4.08 -10.01
C SER A 55 9.55 -4.22 -9.54
N VAL A 56 8.97 -3.16 -8.96
CA VAL A 56 7.55 -3.14 -8.53
C VAL A 56 6.61 -3.24 -9.74
N LEU A 57 6.86 -2.47 -10.80
CA LEU A 57 6.03 -2.50 -12.00
C LEU A 57 6.18 -3.79 -12.80
N SER A 58 7.37 -4.39 -12.86
CA SER A 58 7.57 -5.70 -13.49
C SER A 58 6.87 -6.80 -12.72
N LEU A 59 6.89 -6.76 -11.38
CA LEU A 59 6.15 -7.71 -10.56
C LEU A 59 4.64 -7.61 -10.79
N PHE A 60 4.12 -6.38 -10.86
CA PHE A 60 2.73 -6.13 -11.21
C PHE A 60 2.39 -6.59 -12.64
N ALA A 61 3.25 -6.32 -13.63
CA ALA A 61 3.01 -6.77 -15.00
C ALA A 61 2.97 -8.31 -15.10
N ALA A 62 3.80 -9.02 -14.33
CA ALA A 62 3.85 -10.47 -14.33
C ALA A 62 2.68 -11.15 -13.59
N HIS A 63 2.15 -10.51 -12.53
CA HIS A 63 1.25 -11.17 -11.58
C HIS A 63 -0.01 -10.39 -11.21
N GLY A 64 -0.17 -9.16 -11.72
CA GLY A 64 -1.21 -8.21 -11.30
C GLY A 64 -2.64 -8.72 -11.48
N GLN A 65 -2.88 -9.60 -12.47
CA GLN A 65 -4.18 -10.27 -12.68
C GLN A 65 -4.59 -11.18 -11.51
N ARG A 66 -3.63 -11.58 -10.67
CA ARG A 66 -3.85 -12.46 -9.52
C ARG A 66 -3.74 -11.70 -8.19
N PHE A 67 -3.53 -10.40 -8.21
CA PHE A 67 -3.42 -9.58 -7.00
C PHE A 67 -4.80 -9.38 -6.36
N GLU A 68 -4.86 -9.49 -5.05
CA GLU A 68 -6.00 -8.95 -4.29
C GLU A 68 -5.98 -7.41 -4.33
N ALA A 69 -7.13 -6.78 -4.06
CA ALA A 69 -7.29 -5.32 -4.08
C ALA A 69 -6.22 -4.57 -3.26
N ARG A 70 -5.87 -5.09 -2.07
CA ARG A 70 -4.79 -4.55 -1.24
C ARG A 70 -3.45 -4.49 -1.96
N ASN A 71 -3.09 -5.53 -2.72
CA ASN A 71 -1.81 -5.57 -3.42
C ASN A 71 -1.79 -4.59 -4.58
N VAL A 72 -2.90 -4.42 -5.32
CA VAL A 72 -3.05 -3.38 -6.34
C VAL A 72 -2.83 -1.97 -5.75
N ALA A 73 -3.51 -1.65 -4.66
CA ALA A 73 -3.34 -0.36 -3.97
C ALA A 73 -1.91 -0.17 -3.43
N THR A 74 -1.31 -1.24 -2.92
CA THR A 74 0.09 -1.24 -2.44
C THR A 74 1.06 -0.95 -3.58
N THR A 75 0.86 -1.52 -4.77
CA THR A 75 1.66 -1.24 -5.96
C THR A 75 1.61 0.25 -6.29
N ALA A 76 0.42 0.85 -6.41
CA ALA A 76 0.25 2.26 -6.75
C ALA A 76 0.97 3.19 -5.77
N HIS A 77 0.71 3.03 -4.48
CA HIS A 77 1.38 3.80 -3.44
C HIS A 77 2.91 3.61 -3.47
N ARG A 78 3.39 2.37 -3.65
CA ARG A 78 4.82 2.09 -3.62
C ARG A 78 5.54 2.71 -4.81
N VAL A 79 4.98 2.59 -6.01
CA VAL A 79 5.49 3.21 -7.23
C VAL A 79 5.56 4.73 -7.07
N ALA A 80 4.49 5.37 -6.62
CA ALA A 80 4.47 6.81 -6.38
C ALA A 80 5.50 7.23 -5.33
N LYS A 81 5.62 6.48 -4.22
CA LYS A 81 6.56 6.79 -3.14
C LYS A 81 8.03 6.69 -3.55
N ILE A 82 8.43 5.65 -4.29
CA ILE A 82 9.81 5.51 -4.76
C ILE A 82 10.09 6.45 -5.94
N GLY A 83 9.12 6.61 -6.83
CA GLY A 83 9.26 7.34 -8.09
C GLY A 83 8.96 8.83 -8.02
N ARG A 84 8.86 9.46 -6.84
CA ARG A 84 8.49 10.89 -6.69
C ARG A 84 9.31 11.87 -7.53
N LYS A 85 10.60 11.57 -7.77
CA LYS A 85 11.49 12.41 -8.59
C LYS A 85 11.44 12.07 -10.09
N GLN A 86 10.70 11.04 -10.46
CA GLN A 86 10.67 10.44 -11.80
C GLN A 86 9.27 10.52 -12.44
N SER A 87 8.43 11.47 -12.02
CA SER A 87 7.04 11.57 -12.49
C SER A 87 6.93 11.61 -14.02
N HIS A 88 7.86 12.25 -14.74
CA HIS A 88 7.85 12.24 -16.21
C HIS A 88 7.99 10.82 -16.79
N ARG A 89 8.87 9.98 -16.23
CA ARG A 89 9.05 8.58 -16.68
C ARG A 89 7.84 7.74 -16.35
N LEU A 90 7.27 7.93 -15.16
CA LEU A 90 6.07 7.22 -14.74
C LEU A 90 4.90 7.51 -15.68
N LYS A 91 4.70 8.78 -16.06
CA LYS A 91 3.64 9.17 -17.02
C LYS A 91 3.80 8.53 -18.40
N GLN A 92 5.03 8.17 -18.79
CA GLN A 92 5.33 7.53 -20.09
C GLN A 92 5.33 6.00 -20.01
N ASP A 93 5.24 5.41 -18.82
CA ASP A 93 5.27 3.96 -18.64
C ASP A 93 3.86 3.38 -18.78
N ASN A 94 3.64 2.59 -19.83
CA ASN A 94 2.36 1.94 -20.11
C ASN A 94 1.87 1.04 -18.96
N ARG A 95 2.76 0.54 -18.10
CA ARG A 95 2.37 -0.26 -16.92
C ARG A 95 1.61 0.57 -15.89
N ILE A 96 1.77 1.89 -15.89
CA ILE A 96 0.99 2.79 -15.03
C ILE A 96 -0.47 2.87 -15.49
N ASN A 97 -0.72 2.87 -16.80
CA ASN A 97 -2.09 2.82 -17.33
C ASN A 97 -2.76 1.48 -16.96
N ALA A 98 -2.03 0.38 -17.08
CA ALA A 98 -2.52 -0.94 -16.63
C ALA A 98 -2.82 -0.97 -15.13
N LEU A 99 -1.98 -0.30 -14.32
CA LEU A 99 -2.20 -0.17 -12.88
C LEU A 99 -3.43 0.69 -12.56
N ALA A 100 -3.67 1.78 -13.30
CA ALA A 100 -4.88 2.60 -13.16
C ALA A 100 -6.15 1.79 -13.45
N THR A 101 -6.15 1.00 -14.53
CA THR A 101 -7.26 0.09 -14.86
C THR A 101 -7.47 -0.95 -13.76
N ALA A 102 -6.40 -1.55 -13.23
CA ALA A 102 -6.51 -2.51 -12.13
C ALA A 102 -7.06 -1.86 -10.85
N CYS A 103 -6.65 -0.62 -10.55
CA CYS A 103 -7.22 0.16 -9.46
C CYS A 103 -8.72 0.35 -9.66
N LEU A 104 -9.15 0.84 -10.83
CA LEU A 104 -10.55 1.08 -11.16
C LEU A 104 -11.41 -0.19 -10.99
N ASN A 105 -10.93 -1.33 -11.50
CA ASN A 105 -11.62 -2.61 -11.39
C ASN A 105 -11.73 -3.12 -9.94
N SER A 106 -10.85 -2.65 -9.05
CA SER A 106 -10.78 -3.06 -7.65
C SER A 106 -11.40 -2.04 -6.68
N VAL A 107 -11.91 -0.90 -7.16
CA VAL A 107 -12.39 0.20 -6.30
C VAL A 107 -13.46 -0.27 -5.31
N LYS A 108 -14.38 -1.14 -5.74
CA LYS A 108 -15.46 -1.66 -4.87
C LYS A 108 -14.96 -2.56 -3.74
N ASP A 109 -13.76 -3.12 -3.88
CA ASP A 109 -13.12 -3.98 -2.88
C ASP A 109 -12.10 -3.20 -2.01
N PHE A 110 -11.94 -1.89 -2.24
CA PHE A 110 -11.02 -1.06 -1.49
C PHE A 110 -11.62 -0.59 -0.16
N GLU A 111 -11.00 -1.03 0.94
CA GLU A 111 -11.10 -0.34 2.23
C GLU A 111 -10.60 1.12 2.14
N SER A 112 -11.02 1.98 3.08
CA SER A 112 -10.71 3.43 3.08
C SER A 112 -9.21 3.74 2.96
N GLN A 113 -8.35 2.93 3.56
CA GLN A 113 -6.89 3.10 3.46
C GLN A 113 -6.37 2.85 2.03
N HIS A 114 -7.00 1.93 1.28
CA HIS A 114 -6.61 1.60 -0.09
C HIS A 114 -7.02 2.74 -1.02
N LEU A 115 -8.23 3.29 -0.84
CA LEU A 115 -8.71 4.48 -1.56
C LEU A 115 -7.76 5.67 -1.37
N ALA A 116 -7.41 5.98 -0.11
CA ALA A 116 -6.48 7.07 0.21
C ALA A 116 -5.09 6.85 -0.42
N ASN A 117 -4.57 5.63 -0.38
CA ASN A 117 -3.29 5.27 -0.99
C ASN A 117 -3.28 5.45 -2.51
N VAL A 118 -4.36 5.02 -3.18
CA VAL A 118 -4.51 5.14 -4.63
C VAL A 118 -4.66 6.61 -5.02
N ALA A 119 -5.56 7.36 -4.37
CA ALA A 119 -5.76 8.78 -4.65
C ALA A 119 -4.46 9.58 -4.47
N TRP A 120 -3.74 9.37 -3.37
CA TRP A 120 -2.45 9.99 -3.12
C TRP A 120 -1.41 9.60 -4.18
N ALA A 121 -1.35 8.33 -4.56
CA ALA A 121 -0.39 7.86 -5.57
C ALA A 121 -0.58 8.56 -6.91
N PHE A 122 -1.80 8.59 -7.45
CA PHE A 122 -2.07 9.21 -8.74
C PHE A 122 -1.88 10.73 -8.72
N ALA A 123 -2.20 11.40 -7.60
CA ALA A 123 -1.90 12.81 -7.41
C ALA A 123 -0.38 13.10 -7.45
N ILE A 124 0.44 12.26 -6.80
CA ILE A 124 1.91 12.41 -6.76
C ILE A 124 2.56 12.12 -8.11
N ILE A 125 2.07 11.11 -8.83
CA ILE A 125 2.55 10.82 -10.19
C ILE A 125 2.13 11.96 -11.13
N GLY A 126 1.02 12.63 -10.84
CA GLY A 126 0.47 13.73 -11.64
C GLY A 126 -0.19 13.22 -12.91
N ILE A 127 -0.81 12.04 -12.86
CA ILE A 127 -1.62 11.49 -13.95
C ILE A 127 -3.05 11.93 -13.74
N GLU A 128 -3.65 12.48 -14.79
CA GLU A 128 -5.07 12.76 -14.82
C GLU A 128 -5.83 11.43 -14.94
N ALA A 129 -6.54 11.06 -13.87
CA ALA A 129 -7.37 9.86 -13.83
C ALA A 129 -8.78 10.23 -13.36
N PRO A 130 -9.53 11.06 -14.11
CA PRO A 130 -10.82 11.60 -13.67
C PRO A 130 -11.83 10.49 -13.34
N VAL A 131 -11.85 9.42 -14.14
CA VAL A 131 -12.72 8.25 -13.89
C VAL A 131 -12.37 7.55 -12.57
N LEU A 132 -11.07 7.40 -12.27
CA LEU A 132 -10.62 6.80 -11.02
C LEU A 132 -10.96 7.69 -9.82
N PHE A 133 -10.76 9.01 -9.94
CA PHE A 133 -11.10 9.94 -8.87
C PHE A 133 -12.61 10.00 -8.62
N ASN A 134 -13.44 9.97 -9.67
CA ASN A 134 -14.88 9.89 -9.52
C ASN A 134 -15.28 8.60 -8.80
N ALA A 135 -14.74 7.46 -9.21
CA ALA A 135 -15.04 6.18 -8.59
C ALA A 135 -14.61 6.10 -7.11
N ILE A 136 -13.58 6.85 -6.70
CA ILE A 136 -13.14 6.93 -5.30
C ILE A 136 -14.06 7.86 -4.47
N ALA A 137 -14.77 8.78 -5.10
CA ALA A 137 -15.61 9.78 -4.44
C ALA A 137 -17.07 9.34 -4.24
N ASP A 138 -17.50 8.28 -4.93
CA ASP A 138 -18.82 7.64 -4.77
C ASP A 138 -18.92 6.80 -3.48
#